data_AF-A0A9P9PVS4-F1
#
_entry.id   AF-A0A9P9PVS4-F1
#
_cell.length_a   1.000
_cell.length_b   1.000
_cell.length_c   1.000
_cell.angle_alpha   90.00
_cell.angle_beta   90.00
_cell.angle_gamma   90.00
#
_symmetry.space_group_name_H-M   'P 1'
#
loop_
_entity.id
_entity.type
_entity.pdbx_description
1 polymer ?
#
loop_
_entity_poly.entity_id
_entity_poly.type
_entity_poly.pdbx_seq_one_letter_code
_entity_poly.pdbx_strand_id
1 'polypeptide(L)'
;MDPDPFTELERLASNATSLNPLLPTAPEISRWTTLFNYTPAEANTLLIAHRSDISRTPISDAHWSLVRADRENAGYDREAYEHSLLLVDVLRSHSSVVVDAQGKRWTLFRLGGVLGGEERVRGICGGERELKVTTGVGVGMGMGLGEGEQEVEFVWVDEEGKRKVEEWVRGWGVLGKGKVGDGGAEPWAKQD
;
A
#
# COMPACT_ATOMS: atom_id res chain seq x y z
N MET A 1 -23.80 -1.62 8.36
CA MET A 1 -24.57 -2.87 8.24
C MET A 1 -23.63 -3.84 7.58
N ASP A 2 -23.25 -4.89 8.30
CA ASP A 2 -22.50 -5.98 7.67
C ASP A 2 -23.39 -6.62 6.60
N PRO A 3 -22.82 -7.04 5.45
CA PRO A 3 -23.59 -7.70 4.41
C PRO A 3 -24.29 -8.94 4.98
N ASP A 4 -25.50 -9.21 4.48
CA ASP A 4 -26.20 -10.44 4.82
C ASP A 4 -25.29 -11.66 4.54
N PRO A 5 -25.20 -12.66 5.44
CA PRO A 5 -24.28 -13.78 5.30
C PRO A 5 -24.40 -14.54 3.97
N PHE A 6 -25.59 -14.61 3.36
CA PHE A 6 -25.75 -15.26 2.06
C PHE A 6 -25.19 -14.40 0.94
N THR A 7 -25.38 -13.07 1.00
CA THR A 7 -24.77 -12.13 0.05
C THR A 7 -23.24 -12.22 0.11
N GLU A 8 -22.68 -12.31 1.31
CA GLU A 8 -21.24 -12.48 1.49
C GLU A 8 -20.77 -13.84 0.96
N LEU A 9 -21.50 -14.92 1.23
CA LEU A 9 -21.16 -16.25 0.71
C LEU A 9 -21.17 -16.31 -0.82
N GLU A 10 -22.18 -15.72 -1.46
CA GLU A 10 -22.27 -15.64 -2.93
C GLU A 10 -21.09 -14.85 -3.51
N ARG A 11 -20.71 -13.74 -2.87
CA ARG A 11 -19.56 -12.94 -3.25
C ARG A 11 -18.25 -13.73 -3.15
N LEU A 12 -18.02 -14.41 -2.02
CA LEU A 12 -16.84 -15.25 -1.82
C LEU A 12 -16.79 -16.41 -2.83
N ALA A 13 -17.94 -17.05 -3.12
CA ALA A 13 -18.03 -18.12 -4.10
C ALA A 13 -17.71 -17.61 -5.53
N SER A 14 -18.25 -16.45 -5.91
CA SER A 14 -17.94 -15.81 -7.20
C SER A 14 -16.47 -15.41 -7.32
N ASN A 15 -15.85 -14.95 -6.22
CA ASN A 15 -14.44 -14.62 -6.21
C ASN A 15 -13.57 -15.88 -6.35
N ALA A 16 -13.94 -16.98 -5.69
CA ALA A 16 -13.22 -18.25 -5.75
C ALA A 16 -13.15 -18.82 -7.18
N THR A 17 -14.20 -18.68 -7.98
CA THR A 17 -14.21 -19.11 -9.38
C THR A 17 -13.42 -18.18 -10.30
N SER A 18 -13.19 -16.94 -9.87
CA SER A 18 -12.48 -15.90 -10.61
C SER A 18 -11.01 -15.75 -10.19
N LEU A 19 -10.51 -16.64 -9.34
CA LEU A 19 -9.10 -16.64 -8.93
C LEU A 19 -8.22 -16.90 -10.16
N ASN A 20 -7.16 -16.11 -10.28
CA ASN A 20 -6.12 -16.32 -11.27
C ASN A 20 -5.00 -17.16 -10.62
N PRO A 21 -4.89 -18.47 -10.92
CA PRO A 21 -3.87 -19.32 -10.32
C PRO A 21 -2.48 -19.10 -10.96
N LEU A 22 -2.37 -18.28 -12.00
CA LEU A 22 -1.12 -18.05 -12.69
C LEU A 22 -0.17 -17.21 -11.84
N LEU A 23 1.09 -17.64 -11.81
CA LEU A 23 2.16 -16.88 -11.19
C LEU A 23 2.30 -15.50 -11.86
N PRO A 24 2.70 -14.46 -11.11
CA PRO A 24 2.97 -13.15 -11.67
C PRO A 24 4.01 -13.22 -12.80
N THR A 25 3.71 -12.56 -13.90
CA THR A 25 4.63 -12.41 -15.03
C THR A 25 5.57 -11.23 -14.81
N ALA A 26 6.72 -11.22 -15.48
CA ALA A 26 7.69 -10.13 -15.35
C ALA A 26 7.11 -8.73 -15.67
N PRO A 27 6.26 -8.55 -16.70
CA PRO A 27 5.60 -7.27 -16.96
C PRO A 27 4.67 -6.81 -15.83
N GLU A 28 3.93 -7.73 -15.20
CA GLU A 28 3.04 -7.42 -14.08
C GLU A 28 3.83 -6.99 -12.84
N ILE A 29 4.91 -7.72 -12.51
CA ILE A 29 5.82 -7.36 -11.42
C ILE A 29 6.42 -5.97 -11.67
N SER A 30 6.92 -5.71 -12.88
CA SER A 30 7.50 -4.42 -13.25
C SER A 30 6.49 -3.27 -13.12
N ARG A 31 5.23 -3.49 -13.53
CA ARG A 31 4.15 -2.52 -13.37
C ARG A 31 3.92 -2.18 -11.90
N TRP A 32 3.78 -3.19 -11.05
CA TRP A 32 3.54 -3.01 -9.61
C TRP A 32 4.72 -2.33 -8.90
N THR A 33 5.95 -2.72 -9.23
CA THR A 33 7.17 -2.04 -8.77
C THR A 33 7.13 -0.55 -9.12
N THR A 34 6.73 -0.20 -10.34
CA THR A 34 6.72 1.20 -10.79
C THR A 34 5.62 2.02 -10.13
N LEU A 35 4.39 1.49 -10.10
CA LEU A 35 3.20 2.19 -9.61
C LEU A 35 3.21 2.42 -8.10
N PHE A 36 3.68 1.43 -7.35
CA PHE A 36 3.62 1.43 -5.89
C PHE A 36 4.98 1.54 -5.22
N ASN A 37 6.05 1.67 -6.00
CA ASN A 37 7.42 1.76 -5.50
C ASN A 37 7.83 0.53 -4.64
N TYR A 38 7.30 -0.63 -5.00
CA TYR A 38 7.67 -1.91 -4.40
C TYR A 38 8.98 -2.44 -4.97
N THR A 39 9.75 -3.15 -4.15
CA THR A 39 10.80 -4.02 -4.70
C THR A 39 10.19 -5.13 -5.57
N PRO A 40 10.92 -5.71 -6.52
CA PRO A 40 10.39 -6.81 -7.35
C PRO A 40 9.88 -8.00 -6.51
N ALA A 41 10.54 -8.31 -5.39
CA ALA A 41 10.12 -9.37 -4.47
C ALA A 41 8.79 -9.03 -3.79
N GLU A 42 8.64 -7.80 -3.29
CA GLU A 42 7.38 -7.33 -2.69
C GLU A 42 6.24 -7.29 -3.70
N ALA A 43 6.51 -6.79 -4.90
CA ALA A 43 5.53 -6.75 -5.99
C ALA A 43 5.04 -8.16 -6.31
N ASN A 44 5.94 -9.14 -6.45
CA ASN A 44 5.57 -10.52 -6.68
C ASN A 44 4.69 -11.10 -5.55
N THR A 45 5.08 -10.91 -4.29
CA THR A 45 4.30 -11.42 -3.16
C THR A 45 2.93 -10.77 -3.06
N LEU A 46 2.86 -9.44 -3.15
CA LEU A 46 1.60 -8.72 -3.03
C LEU A 46 0.66 -9.07 -4.18
N LEU A 47 1.18 -9.35 -5.37
CA LEU A 47 0.39 -9.80 -6.50
C LEU A 47 -0.18 -11.21 -6.28
N ILE A 48 0.64 -12.15 -5.77
CA ILE A 48 0.17 -13.48 -5.37
C ILE A 48 -0.90 -13.38 -4.27
N ALA A 49 -0.67 -12.55 -3.25
CA ALA A 49 -1.61 -12.34 -2.16
C ALA A 49 -2.94 -11.75 -2.68
N HIS A 50 -2.86 -10.74 -3.55
CA HIS A 50 -4.02 -10.11 -4.18
C HIS A 50 -4.84 -11.13 -4.99
N ARG A 51 -4.18 -11.94 -5.82
CA ARG A 51 -4.84 -12.99 -6.60
C ARG A 51 -5.49 -14.06 -5.74
N SER A 52 -4.87 -14.40 -4.61
CA SER A 52 -5.32 -15.46 -3.70
C SER A 52 -6.40 -15.00 -2.70
N ASP A 53 -6.63 -13.69 -2.56
CA ASP A 53 -7.61 -13.15 -1.63
C ASP A 53 -9.04 -13.28 -2.17
N ILE A 54 -9.75 -14.31 -1.72
CA ILE A 54 -11.18 -14.52 -2.04
C ILE A 54 -12.10 -13.48 -1.36
N SER A 55 -11.63 -12.82 -0.30
CA SER A 55 -12.41 -11.86 0.47
C SER A 55 -12.38 -10.46 -0.16
N ARG A 56 -11.50 -10.20 -1.12
CA ARG A 56 -11.41 -8.91 -1.83
C ARG A 56 -12.73 -8.50 -2.47
N THR A 57 -13.04 -7.21 -2.48
CA THR A 57 -14.18 -6.69 -3.23
C THR A 57 -13.69 -6.25 -4.61
N PRO A 58 -13.90 -7.03 -5.68
CA PRO A 58 -13.49 -6.63 -7.02
C PRO A 58 -14.29 -5.39 -7.45
N ILE A 59 -13.69 -4.53 -8.28
CA ILE A 59 -14.46 -3.43 -8.87
C ILE A 59 -15.43 -4.01 -9.90
N SER A 60 -16.58 -3.36 -10.08
CA SER A 60 -17.53 -3.75 -11.12
C SER A 60 -17.02 -3.37 -12.51
N ASP A 61 -17.52 -4.03 -13.56
CA ASP A 61 -17.21 -3.65 -14.95
C ASP A 61 -17.66 -2.24 -15.29
N ALA A 62 -18.77 -1.79 -14.68
CA ALA A 62 -19.24 -0.42 -14.79
C ALA A 62 -18.25 0.57 -14.19
N HIS A 63 -17.75 0.31 -12.97
CA HIS A 63 -16.70 1.13 -12.36
C HIS A 63 -15.46 1.14 -13.25
N TRP A 64 -14.95 -0.02 -13.64
CA TRP A 64 -13.76 -0.10 -14.47
C TRP A 64 -13.93 0.68 -15.77
N SER A 65 -15.06 0.57 -16.45
CA SER A 65 -15.33 1.30 -17.70
C SER A 65 -15.30 2.82 -17.52
N LEU A 66 -15.73 3.34 -16.36
CA LEU A 66 -15.71 4.77 -16.07
C LEU A 66 -14.28 5.32 -15.88
N VAL A 67 -13.38 4.53 -15.29
CA VAL A 67 -12.02 4.99 -14.94
C VAL A 67 -10.95 4.49 -15.90
N ARG A 68 -11.26 3.51 -16.77
CA ARG A 68 -10.28 2.77 -17.60
C ARG A 68 -9.32 3.69 -18.33
N ALA A 69 -9.84 4.65 -19.10
CA ALA A 69 -9.01 5.50 -19.95
C ALA A 69 -7.96 6.28 -19.13
N ASP A 70 -8.38 6.89 -18.02
CA ASP A 70 -7.49 7.65 -17.14
C ASP A 70 -6.47 6.75 -16.44
N ARG A 71 -6.89 5.54 -16.05
CA ARG A 71 -6.04 4.59 -15.31
C ARG A 71 -5.02 3.91 -16.21
N GLU A 72 -5.42 3.45 -17.39
CA GLU A 72 -4.52 2.88 -18.38
C GLU A 72 -3.48 3.90 -18.85
N ASN A 73 -3.88 5.17 -19.03
CA ASN A 73 -2.95 6.25 -19.34
C ASN A 73 -1.96 6.53 -18.19
N ALA A 74 -2.35 6.26 -16.95
CA ALA A 74 -1.46 6.31 -15.78
C ALA A 74 -0.66 5.00 -15.57
N GLY A 75 -0.74 4.04 -16.50
CA GLY A 75 -0.02 2.77 -16.45
C GLY A 75 -0.66 1.67 -15.60
N TYR A 76 -1.87 1.90 -15.08
CA TYR A 76 -2.63 0.88 -14.35
C TYR A 76 -3.37 -0.04 -15.32
N ASP A 77 -3.36 -1.34 -15.02
CA ASP A 77 -4.42 -2.23 -15.47
C ASP A 77 -5.48 -2.38 -14.37
N ARG A 78 -6.51 -3.18 -14.63
CA ARG A 78 -7.60 -3.41 -13.68
C ARG A 78 -7.07 -3.94 -12.34
N GLU A 79 -6.20 -4.95 -12.37
CA GLU A 79 -5.66 -5.60 -11.17
C GLU A 79 -4.82 -4.63 -10.34
N ALA A 80 -3.92 -3.86 -10.97
CA ALA A 80 -3.17 -2.84 -10.25
C ALA A 80 -4.09 -1.75 -9.68
N TYR A 81 -5.15 -1.37 -10.40
CA TYR A 81 -6.09 -0.37 -9.89
C TYR A 81 -6.89 -0.90 -8.70
N GLU A 82 -7.38 -2.14 -8.74
CA GLU A 82 -8.01 -2.80 -7.59
C GLU A 82 -7.08 -2.83 -6.38
N HIS A 83 -5.82 -3.24 -6.56
CA HIS A 83 -4.81 -3.20 -5.49
C HIS A 83 -4.60 -1.79 -4.93
N SER A 84 -4.63 -0.77 -5.79
CA SER A 84 -4.44 0.62 -5.35
C SER A 84 -5.52 1.08 -4.36
N LEU A 85 -6.74 0.57 -4.49
CA LEU A 85 -7.85 0.89 -3.58
C LEU A 85 -7.68 0.25 -2.20
N LEU A 86 -6.87 -0.82 -2.12
CA LEU A 86 -6.59 -1.58 -0.89
C LEU A 86 -5.30 -1.15 -0.18
N LEU A 87 -4.61 -0.11 -0.67
CA LEU A 87 -3.31 0.29 -0.13
C LEU A 87 -3.33 0.64 1.37
N VAL A 88 -4.44 1.16 1.89
CA VAL A 88 -4.59 1.43 3.33
C VAL A 88 -4.65 0.13 4.12
N ASP A 89 -5.31 -0.90 3.61
CA ASP A 89 -5.40 -2.19 4.28
C ASP A 89 -4.06 -2.93 4.22
N VAL A 90 -3.36 -2.86 3.08
CA VAL A 90 -1.97 -3.36 2.94
C VAL A 90 -1.02 -2.63 3.88
N LEU A 91 -1.18 -1.31 4.04
CA LEU A 91 -0.39 -0.54 5.00
C LEU A 91 -0.66 -1.02 6.44
N ARG A 92 -1.93 -1.21 6.79
CA ARG A 92 -2.35 -1.66 8.13
C ARG A 92 -1.86 -3.07 8.43
N SER A 93 -1.90 -3.99 7.47
CA SER A 93 -1.38 -5.35 7.64
C SER A 93 0.13 -5.38 7.88
N HIS A 94 0.86 -4.33 7.49
CA HIS A 94 2.30 -4.18 7.74
C HIS A 94 2.60 -3.20 8.87
N SER A 95 1.60 -2.89 9.70
CA SER A 95 1.75 -2.00 10.84
C SER A 95 1.60 -2.75 12.17
N SER A 96 2.30 -2.27 13.18
CA SER A 96 2.20 -2.78 14.54
C SER A 96 1.90 -1.64 15.50
N VAL A 97 1.05 -1.90 16.49
CA VAL A 97 0.76 -0.92 17.56
C VAL A 97 1.61 -1.26 18.77
N VAL A 98 2.35 -0.28 19.28
CA VAL A 98 3.21 -0.38 20.45
C VAL A 98 2.76 0.67 21.47
N VAL A 99 2.77 0.31 22.74
CA VAL A 99 2.49 1.23 23.86
C VAL A 99 3.78 1.43 24.63
N ASP A 100 4.18 2.68 24.85
CA ASP A 100 5.37 2.99 25.64
C ASP A 100 5.13 2.92 27.15
N ALA A 101 6.20 3.10 27.93
CA ALA A 101 6.15 3.04 29.39
C ALA A 101 5.25 4.13 30.01
N GLN A 102 4.96 5.20 29.26
CA GLN A 102 4.09 6.30 29.64
C GLN A 102 2.62 6.08 29.22
N GLY A 103 2.31 4.94 28.59
CA GLY A 103 0.96 4.61 28.13
C GLY A 103 0.58 5.26 26.79
N LYS A 104 1.52 5.93 26.11
CA LYS A 104 1.26 6.53 24.80
C LYS A 104 1.32 5.45 23.72
N ARG A 105 0.34 5.50 22.81
CA ARG A 105 0.22 4.60 21.67
C ARG A 105 1.02 5.11 20.48
N TRP A 106 1.75 4.19 19.86
CA TRP A 106 2.55 4.39 18.67
C TRP A 106 2.15 3.35 17.63
N THR A 107 2.06 3.78 16.38
CA THR A 107 1.94 2.89 15.23
C THR A 107 3.28 2.86 14.51
N LEU A 108 3.81 1.66 14.32
CA LEU A 108 5.02 1.43 13.53
C LEU A 108 4.58 1.09 12.12
N PHE A 109 4.95 1.91 11.15
CA PHE A 109 4.79 1.59 9.74
C PHE A 109 6.10 1.11 9.15
N ARG A 110 6.06 0.00 8.43
CA ARG A 110 7.17 -0.44 7.59
C ARG A 110 7.43 0.59 6.48
N LEU A 111 8.67 1.08 6.41
CA LEU A 111 9.14 1.91 5.30
C LEU A 111 9.40 1.03 4.07
N GLY A 112 8.86 1.44 2.94
CA GLY A 112 8.82 0.66 1.70
C GLY A 112 7.56 0.97 0.89
N GLY A 113 7.50 0.51 -0.35
CA GLY A 113 6.36 0.77 -1.22
C GLY A 113 6.04 2.26 -1.35
N VAL A 114 4.75 2.58 -1.21
CA VAL A 114 4.22 3.95 -1.34
C VAL A 114 4.81 4.92 -0.32
N LEU A 115 5.23 4.43 0.85
CA LEU A 115 5.87 5.28 1.87
C LEU A 115 7.32 5.60 1.51
N GLY A 116 8.03 4.74 0.78
CA GLY A 116 9.35 4.99 0.18
C GLY A 116 10.52 5.18 1.16
N GLY A 117 10.34 5.92 2.26
CA GLY A 117 11.37 6.26 3.25
C GLY A 117 10.88 7.30 4.26
N GLU A 118 11.73 7.64 5.22
CA GLU A 118 11.39 8.56 6.31
C GLU A 118 10.98 9.96 5.82
N GLU A 119 11.71 10.53 4.86
CA GLU A 119 11.47 11.90 4.38
C GLU A 119 10.05 12.09 3.87
N ARG A 120 9.51 11.09 3.15
CA ARG A 120 8.13 11.13 2.67
C ARG A 120 7.14 11.11 3.83
N VAL A 121 7.35 10.25 4.83
CA VAL A 121 6.48 10.18 6.00
C VAL A 121 6.54 11.46 6.82
N ARG A 122 7.73 12.07 6.94
CA ARG A 122 7.93 13.38 7.57
C ARG A 122 7.12 14.45 6.84
N GLY A 123 7.21 14.48 5.51
CA GLY A 123 6.41 15.34 4.65
C GLY A 123 4.91 15.22 4.88
N ILE A 124 4.39 13.99 4.88
CA ILE A 124 2.98 13.68 5.13
C ILE A 124 2.54 14.15 6.54
N CYS A 125 3.43 14.01 7.53
CA CYS A 125 3.15 14.38 8.91
C CYS A 125 3.27 15.89 9.20
N GLY A 126 3.77 16.69 8.27
CA GLY A 126 3.89 18.15 8.40
C GLY A 126 5.31 18.70 8.53
N GLY A 127 6.35 17.96 8.11
CA GLY A 127 7.72 18.45 7.87
C GLY A 127 8.56 18.75 9.12
N GLU A 128 8.02 19.47 10.10
CA GLU A 128 8.72 19.91 11.32
C GLU A 128 8.78 18.83 12.41
N ARG A 129 8.13 17.69 12.17
CA ARG A 129 8.00 16.63 13.17
C ARG A 129 9.21 15.71 13.13
N GLU A 130 9.92 15.63 14.25
CA GLU A 130 10.94 14.59 14.44
C GLU A 130 10.25 13.23 14.48
N LEU A 131 10.61 12.35 13.53
CA LEU A 131 10.12 10.99 13.46
C LEU A 131 11.20 10.05 13.98
N LYS A 132 10.80 9.12 14.84
CA LYS A 132 11.69 8.06 15.27
C LYS A 132 11.67 6.95 14.21
N VAL A 133 12.84 6.63 13.66
CA VAL A 133 13.04 5.48 12.78
C VAL A 133 13.81 4.39 13.53
N THR A 134 13.41 3.14 13.33
CA THR A 134 14.08 1.98 13.91
C THR A 134 14.21 0.89 12.86
N THR A 135 15.40 0.29 12.78
CA THR A 135 15.63 -0.91 11.96
C THR A 135 15.25 -2.14 12.76
N GLY A 136 14.51 -3.04 12.12
CA GLY A 136 14.20 -4.36 12.65
C GLY A 136 14.52 -5.43 11.61
N VAL A 137 14.53 -6.68 12.07
CA VAL A 137 14.59 -7.83 11.17
C VAL A 137 13.16 -8.24 10.83
N GLY A 138 12.81 -8.12 9.55
CA GLY A 138 11.56 -8.64 9.03
C GLY A 138 11.77 -10.04 8.43
N VAL A 139 10.79 -10.92 8.62
CA VAL A 139 10.64 -12.04 7.68
C VAL A 139 10.12 -11.41 6.40
N GLY A 140 11.00 -11.30 5.40
CA GLY A 140 10.65 -10.68 4.12
C GLY A 140 9.38 -11.32 3.54
N MET A 141 8.59 -10.52 2.82
CA MET A 141 7.42 -11.01 2.10
C MET A 141 7.75 -12.05 1.02
N GLY A 142 9.02 -12.29 0.69
CA GLY A 142 9.40 -13.36 -0.21
C GLY A 142 8.94 -14.71 0.33
N MET A 143 8.21 -15.48 -0.50
CA MET A 143 8.09 -16.93 -0.29
C MET A 143 9.49 -17.47 0.06
N GLY A 144 9.56 -18.33 1.08
CA GLY A 144 10.79 -18.86 1.68
C GLY A 144 11.72 -19.58 0.71
N LEU A 145 12.38 -18.82 -0.15
CA LEU A 145 13.44 -19.22 -1.08
C LEU A 145 14.67 -18.30 -0.93
N GLY A 146 14.78 -17.65 0.22
CA GLY A 146 15.98 -16.94 0.66
C GLY A 146 16.04 -16.98 2.18
N GLU A 147 16.91 -17.81 2.73
CA GLU A 147 17.36 -17.67 4.11
C GLU A 147 18.09 -16.32 4.21
N GLY A 148 17.39 -15.30 4.68
CA GLY A 148 17.95 -13.97 4.85
C GLY A 148 17.06 -13.13 5.74
N GLU A 149 17.57 -12.79 6.91
CA GLU A 149 17.05 -11.69 7.72
C GLU A 149 17.09 -10.43 6.85
N GLN A 150 15.92 -9.94 6.42
CA GLN A 150 15.88 -8.69 5.68
C GLN A 150 15.79 -7.55 6.69
N GLU A 151 16.77 -6.65 6.66
CA GLU A 151 16.68 -5.40 7.40
C GLU A 151 15.53 -4.58 6.83
N VAL A 152 14.60 -4.23 7.72
CA VAL A 152 13.42 -3.44 7.40
C VAL A 152 13.41 -2.24 8.33
N GLU A 153 13.21 -1.06 7.76
CA GLU A 153 13.07 0.16 8.54
C GLU A 153 11.61 0.39 8.89
N PHE A 154 11.38 0.88 10.10
CA PHE A 154 10.07 1.23 10.61
C PHE A 154 10.08 2.67 11.09
N VAL A 155 9.00 3.39 10.81
CA VAL A 155 8.77 4.73 11.33
C VAL A 155 7.70 4.72 12.40
N TRP A 156 7.97 5.39 13.50
CA TRP A 156 7.04 5.52 14.62
C TRP A 156 6.21 6.77 14.41
N VAL A 157 4.89 6.60 14.36
CA VAL A 157 3.93 7.70 14.32
C VAL A 157 2.94 7.57 15.46
N ASP A 158 2.47 8.69 15.98
CA ASP A 158 1.35 8.68 16.92
C ASP A 158 0.01 8.60 16.17
N GLU A 159 -1.11 8.69 16.89
CA GLU A 159 -2.45 8.60 16.30
C GLU A 159 -2.73 9.69 15.25
N GLU A 160 -2.20 10.91 15.43
CA GLU A 160 -2.35 11.97 14.44
C GLU A 160 -1.55 11.67 13.17
N GLY A 161 -0.29 11.25 13.33
CA GLY A 161 0.57 10.87 12.21
C GLY A 161 0.01 9.66 11.45
N LYS A 162 -0.51 8.67 12.18
CA LYS A 162 -1.23 7.52 11.60
C LYS A 162 -2.38 7.98 10.71
N ARG A 163 -3.24 8.85 11.21
CA ARG A 163 -4.39 9.38 10.46
C ARG A 163 -3.94 10.06 9.16
N LYS A 164 -2.92 10.92 9.23
CA LYS A 164 -2.37 11.63 8.05
C LYS A 164 -1.79 10.66 7.03
N VAL A 165 -1.03 9.66 7.47
CA VAL A 165 -0.45 8.64 6.60
C VAL A 165 -1.54 7.81 5.91
N GLU A 166 -2.54 7.32 6.66
CA GLU A 166 -3.66 6.57 6.07
C GLU A 166 -4.48 7.40 5.08
N GLU A 167 -4.71 8.68 5.37
CA GLU A 167 -5.41 9.61 4.49
C GLU A 167 -4.61 9.87 3.20
N TRP A 168 -3.31 10.08 3.31
CA TRP A 168 -2.42 10.27 2.17
C TRP A 168 -2.35 9.01 1.28
N VAL A 169 -2.22 7.82 1.90
CA VAL A 169 -2.21 6.55 1.16
C VAL A 169 -3.56 6.28 0.47
N ARG A 170 -4.68 6.64 1.11
CA ARG A 170 -6.01 6.60 0.47
C ARG A 170 -6.06 7.51 -0.75
N GLY A 171 -5.52 8.73 -0.64
CA GLY A 171 -5.37 9.65 -1.75
C GLY A 171 -4.54 9.06 -2.89
N TRP A 172 -3.46 8.34 -2.57
CA TRP A 172 -2.60 7.68 -3.56
C TRP A 172 -3.34 6.61 -4.34
N GLY A 173 -4.13 5.78 -3.64
CA GLY A 173 -4.99 4.78 -4.28
C GLY A 173 -5.97 5.37 -5.28
N VAL A 174 -6.51 6.56 -4.99
CA VAL A 174 -7.50 7.22 -5.84
C VAL A 174 -6.86 8.08 -6.93
N LEU A 175 -5.75 8.77 -6.70
CA LEU A 175 -5.20 9.75 -7.65
C LEU A 175 -4.01 9.21 -8.45
N GLY A 176 -3.35 8.18 -7.95
CA GLY A 176 -2.14 7.61 -8.54
C GLY A 176 -0.87 8.41 -8.24
N LYS A 177 0.27 7.81 -8.60
CA LYS A 177 1.62 8.37 -8.43
C LYS A 177 1.74 9.73 -9.14
N GLY A 178 2.19 10.76 -8.41
CA GLY A 178 2.45 12.11 -8.94
C GLY A 178 1.28 13.09 -8.91
N LYS A 179 0.07 12.68 -8.48
CA LYS A 179 -1.09 13.58 -8.30
C LYS A 179 -1.48 13.83 -6.84
N VAL A 180 -1.05 12.96 -5.93
CA VAL A 180 -1.06 13.28 -4.51
C VAL A 180 0.15 14.17 -4.26
N GLY A 181 -0.04 15.30 -3.59
CA GLY A 181 1.06 16.18 -3.20
C GLY A 181 2.19 15.34 -2.63
N ASP A 182 3.31 15.33 -3.34
CA ASP A 182 4.54 14.71 -2.86
C ASP A 182 4.84 15.50 -1.59
N GLY A 183 4.81 14.86 -0.41
CA GLY A 183 4.98 15.57 0.87
C GLY A 183 6.33 16.28 1.02
N GLY A 184 7.14 16.37 -0.04
CA GLY A 184 8.31 17.22 -0.10
C GLY A 184 7.94 18.68 0.12
N ALA A 185 8.68 19.31 1.03
CA ALA A 185 8.77 20.76 1.09
C ALA A 185 9.07 21.29 -0.33
N GLU A 186 8.26 22.23 -0.78
CA GLU A 186 8.51 22.95 -2.03
C GLU A 186 9.95 23.49 -2.01
N PRO A 187 10.79 23.19 -3.01
CA PRO A 187 12.08 23.84 -3.14
C PRO A 187 11.83 25.28 -3.61
N TRP A 188 11.61 26.16 -2.63
CA TRP A 188 11.80 27.60 -2.63
C TRP A 188 11.97 28.29 -3.99
N ALA A 189 11.04 29.21 -4.26
CA ALA A 189 11.33 30.59 -4.63
C ALA A 189 12.82 30.93 -4.86
N LYS A 190 13.29 30.76 -6.10
CA LYS A 190 14.28 31.69 -6.64
C LYS A 190 13.51 32.80 -7.34
N GLN A 191 13.25 33.87 -6.60
CA GLN A 191 13.11 35.19 -7.20
C GLN A 191 14.51 35.62 -7.62
N ASP A 192 14.71 35.78 -8.92
CA ASP A 192 15.65 36.76 -9.48
C ASP A 192 14.85 38.03 -9.83
#